data_AF-A0A955AC52-F1
#
_entry.id   AF-A0A955AC52-F1
#
_cell.length_a   1.000
_cell.length_b   1.000
_cell.length_c   1.000
_cell.angle_alpha   90.00
_cell.angle_beta   90.00
_cell.angle_gamma   90.00
#
_symmetry.space_group_name_H-M   'P 1'
#
loop_
_entity.id
_entity.type
_entity.pdbx_description
1 polymer ?
#
loop_
_entity_poly.entity_id
_entity_poly.type
_entity_poly.pdbx_seq_one_letter_code
_entity_poly.pdbx_strand_id
1 'polypeptide(L)' 'MSRLDDLANNYEKHISAPWQRNLAGAQRSIFVVYPQEDERRMRAKIGDFEVRTRNAGHDWQ' A
#
# COMPACT_ATOMS: atom_id res chain seq x y z
N MET A 1 2.46 -18.51 2.58
CA MET A 1 2.39 -17.10 2.11
C MET A 1 3.75 -16.46 2.30
N SER A 2 4.24 -15.73 1.30
CA SER A 2 5.50 -14.99 1.42
C SER A 2 5.28 -13.74 2.27
N ARG A 3 6.29 -13.28 3.00
CA ARG A 3 6.23 -12.08 3.85
C ARG A 3 5.76 -10.84 3.07
N LEU A 4 6.14 -10.74 1.80
CA LEU A 4 5.71 -9.66 0.90
C LEU A 4 4.22 -9.71 0.56
N ASP A 5 3.64 -10.91 0.54
CA ASP A 5 2.23 -11.11 0.25
C ASP A 5 1.37 -10.69 1.44
N ASP A 6 1.82 -11.03 2.65
CA ASP A 6 1.22 -10.56 3.89
C ASP A 6 1.28 -9.04 4.02
N LEU A 7 2.43 -8.44 3.66
CA LEU A 7 2.63 -6.99 3.61
C LEU A 7 1.62 -6.31 2.67
N ALA A 8 1.43 -6.86 1.46
CA ALA A 8 0.49 -6.32 0.49
C ALA A 8 -0.97 -6.46 0.97
N ASN A 9 -1.32 -7.56 1.63
CA ASN A 9 -2.65 -7.75 2.22
C ASN A 9 -2.91 -6.80 3.38
N ASN A 10 -1.91 -6.55 4.22
CA ASN A 10 -2.01 -5.57 5.30
C ASN A 10 -2.11 -4.13 4.78
N TYR A 11 -1.36 -3.80 3.71
CA TYR A 11 -1.48 -2.53 3.01
C TYR A 11 -2.91 -2.31 2.51
N GLU A 12 -3.48 -3.29 1.80
CA GLU A 12 -4.84 -3.21 1.25
C GLU A 12 -5.89 -2.94 2.33
N LYS A 13 -5.79 -3.64 3.46
CA LYS A 13 -6.68 -3.43 4.61
C LYS A 13 -6.56 -2.02 5.19
N HIS A 14 -5.35 -1.46 5.21
CA HIS A 14 -5.10 -0.11 5.74
C HIS A 14 -5.61 0.98 4.80
N ILE A 15 -5.40 0.83 3.49
CA ILE A 15 -5.86 1.81 2.51
C ILE A 15 -7.37 1.76 2.30
N SER A 16 -7.98 0.58 2.43
CA SER A 16 -9.45 0.42 2.32
C SER A 16 -10.20 0.88 3.58
N ALA A 17 -9.50 1.13 4.68
CA ALA A 17 -10.13 1.65 5.89
C ALA A 17 -10.71 3.06 5.64
N PRO A 18 -11.84 3.43 6.25
CA PRO A 18 -12.46 4.73 6.02
C PRO A 18 -11.56 5.86 6.50
N TRP A 19 -11.00 6.64 5.57
CA TRP A 19 -10.20 7.81 5.90
C TRP A 19 -11.10 8.92 6.46
N GLN A 20 -10.65 9.56 7.55
CA GLN A 20 -11.39 10.68 8.13
C GLN A 20 -11.51 11.81 7.11
N ARG A 21 -12.73 12.31 6.89
CA ARG A 21 -13.04 13.33 5.86
C ARG A 21 -12.23 14.62 5.98
N ASN A 22 -11.74 14.95 7.18
CA ASN A 22 -10.94 16.17 7.45
C ASN A 22 -9.43 15.95 7.38
N LEU A 23 -8.93 14.78 6.99
CA LEU A 23 -7.50 14.58 6.78
C LEU A 23 -7.07 15.34 5.52
N ALA A 24 -6.14 16.29 5.68
CA ALA A 24 -5.50 16.98 4.57
C ALA A 24 -4.85 15.95 3.64
N GLY A 25 -4.81 16.22 2.33
CA GLY A 25 -4.22 15.32 1.34
C GLY A 25 -2.81 14.84 1.70
N ALA A 26 -2.00 15.72 2.30
CA ALA A 26 -0.65 15.43 2.77
C ALA A 26 -0.55 14.49 3.98
N GLN A 27 -1.65 14.25 4.71
CA GLN A 27 -1.68 13.33 5.86
C GLN A 27 -2.09 11.90 5.46
N ARG A 28 -2.36 11.67 4.18
CA ARG A 28 -2.78 10.38 3.62
C ARG A 28 -1.59 9.62 3.02
N SER A 29 -0.48 9.57 3.75
CA SER A 29 0.73 8.84 3.33
C SER A 29 0.84 7.52 4.09
N ILE A 30 0.99 6.42 3.34
CA ILE A 30 1.22 5.08 3.90
C ILE A 30 2.68 4.72 3.68
N PHE A 31 3.37 4.36 4.76
CA PHE A 31 4.75 3.87 4.70
C PHE A 31 4.75 2.35 4.77
N VAL A 32 5.38 1.71 3.79
CA VAL A 32 5.55 0.27 3.75
C VAL A 32 7.00 -0.07 4.09
N VAL A 33 7.22 -0.71 5.23
CA VAL A 33 8.55 -1.07 5.73
C VAL A 33 8.83 -2.54 5.46
N TYR A 34 9.92 -2.82 4.74
CA TYR A 34 10.35 -4.17 4.38
C TYR A 34 11.88 -4.27 4.44
N PRO A 35 12.45 -5.48 4.65
CA PRO A 35 13.89 -5.66 4.70
C PRO A 35 14.54 -5.48 3.31
N GLN A 36 15.79 -4.99 3.29
CA GLN A 36 16.52 -4.68 2.05
C GLN A 36 16.63 -5.86 1.05
N GLU A 37 16.65 -7.09 1.57
CA GLU A 37 16.72 -8.32 0.74
C GLU A 37 15.51 -8.49 -0.18
N ASP A 38 14.38 -7.90 0.20
CA ASP A 38 13.12 -7.99 -0.54
C ASP A 38 12.94 -6.85 -1.56
N GLU A 39 13.86 -5.88 -1.65
CA GLU A 39 13.75 -4.71 -2.53
C GLU A 39 13.47 -5.08 -4.00
N ARG A 40 14.18 -6.07 -4.54
CA ARG A 40 13.97 -6.52 -5.93
C ARG A 40 12.56 -7.06 -6.14
N ARG A 41 12.03 -7.81 -5.17
CA ARG A 41 10.68 -8.38 -5.23
C ARG A 41 9.63 -7.30 -5.02
N MET A 42 9.88 -6.38 -4.10
CA MET A 42 9.00 -5.25 -3.81
C MET A 42 8.83 -4.37 -5.04
N ARG A 43 9.93 -4.05 -5.73
CA ARG A 43 9.90 -3.28 -6.98
C ARG A 43 9.05 -3.94 -8.07
N ALA A 44 9.11 -5.28 -8.18
CA ALA A 44 8.26 -6.02 -9.11
C ALA A 44 6.77 -6.02 -8.69
N LYS A 45 6.50 -5.92 -7.38
CA LYS A 45 5.15 -5.86 -6.83
C LYS A 45 4.53 -4.46 -6.80
N ILE A 46 5.26 -3.37 -7.10
CA ILE A 46 4.71 -2.00 -7.07
C ILE A 46 3.40 -1.87 -7.85
N GLY A 47 3.30 -2.50 -9.03
CA GLY A 47 2.06 -2.50 -9.81
C GLY A 47 0.87 -3.17 -9.10
N ASP A 48 1.14 -4.18 -8.27
CA ASP A 48 0.11 -4.82 -7.44
C ASP A 48 -0.40 -3.86 -6.37
N PHE A 49 0.49 -3.08 -5.74
CA PHE A 49 0.09 -2.03 -4.79
C PHE A 49 -0.72 -0.91 -5.47
N GLU A 50 -0.36 -0.51 -6.69
CA GLU A 50 -1.13 0.46 -7.47
C GLU A 50 -2.55 -0.04 -7.73
N VAL A 51 -2.71 -1.29 -8.17
CA VAL A 51 -4.03 -1.89 -8.43
C VAL A 51 -4.87 -1.92 -7.16
N ARG A 52 -4.30 -2.35 -6.02
CA ARG A 52 -5.00 -2.37 -4.73
C ARG A 52 -5.40 -0.98 -4.25
N THR A 53 -4.56 0.02 -4.48
CA THR A 53 -4.84 1.44 -4.16
C THR A 53 -6.03 1.96 -4.95
N ARG A 54 -6.06 1.69 -6.27
CA ARG A 54 -7.17 2.06 -7.14
C ARG A 54 -8.46 1.32 -6.76
N ASN A 55 -8.36 0.04 -6.41
CA ASN A 55 -9.50 -0.76 -5.92
C ASN A 55 -10.08 -0.21 -4.61
N ALA A 56 -9.25 0.35 -3.74
CA ALA A 56 -9.69 1.05 -2.54
C ALA A 56 -10.31 2.44 -2.82
N GLY A 57 -10.38 2.87 -4.09
CA GLY A 57 -10.97 4.15 -4.49
C GLY A 57 -10.03 5.35 -4.34
N HIS A 58 -8.72 5.09 -4.24
CA HIS A 58 -7.69 6.12 -4.12
C HIS A 58 -6.87 6.22 -5.42
N ASP A 59 -6.46 7.44 -5.75
CA ASP A 59 -5.54 7.68 -6.87
C ASP A 59 -4.09 7.34 -6.47
N TRP A 60 -3.31 6.88 -7.43
CA TRP A 60 -1.89 6.56 -7.24
C TRP A 60 -1.05 7.61 -7.99
N GLN A 61 -0.32 8.44 -7.24
CA GLN A 61 0.56 9.49 -7.76
C GLN A 61 2.00 9.32 -7.28
#